data_AF-A0A1Y6CRA2-F1
#
_entry.id   AF-A0A1Y6CRA2-F1
#
_cell.length_a   1.000
_cell.length_b   1.000
_cell.length_c   1.000
_cell.angle_alpha   90.00
_cell.angle_beta   90.00
_cell.angle_gamma   90.00
#
_symmetry.space_group_name_H-M   'P 1'
#
loop_
_entity.id
_entity.type
_entity.pdbx_description
1 polymer ?
#
loop_
_entity_poly.entity_id
_entity_poly.type
_entity_poly.pdbx_seq_one_letter_code
_entity_poly.pdbx_strand_id
1 'polypeptide(L)'
;MNTKDKIVTRPASRRDVLRALGVAGLATVGGAIVSQPAMAEVTIPATTTQKCGTCRFWGGIRSVSEDRKTVIASGKGTCNNPKSPAYQKQTRPDQGAPVWERWEALG
;
A
#
# COMPACT_ATOMS: atom_id res chain seq x y z
N MET A 1 55.97 2.53 6.44
CA MET A 1 55.03 3.66 6.60
C MET A 1 53.61 3.11 6.74
N ASN A 2 52.77 3.90 7.38
CA ASN A 2 51.59 3.58 8.16
C ASN A 2 50.30 3.37 7.31
N THR A 3 49.22 2.97 8.00
CA THR A 3 47.79 3.23 7.70
C THR A 3 47.06 2.17 6.84
N LYS A 4 46.22 1.28 7.41
CA LYS A 4 44.80 1.45 7.80
C LYS A 4 43.82 1.68 6.64
N ASP A 5 42.79 0.83 6.65
CA ASP A 5 41.37 1.13 6.38
C ASP A 5 40.75 0.87 4.98
N LYS A 6 39.55 0.29 5.10
CA LYS A 6 38.33 0.38 4.27
C LYS A 6 38.15 -0.65 3.16
N ILE A 7 37.38 -1.69 3.52
CA ILE A 7 36.47 -2.39 2.60
C ILE A 7 35.55 -1.33 1.98
N VAL A 8 35.81 -1.01 0.72
CA VAL A 8 34.89 -0.25 -0.13
C VAL A 8 34.15 -1.26 -0.98
N THR A 9 32.93 -1.59 -0.56
CA THR A 9 31.97 -2.33 -1.40
C THR A 9 31.58 -1.41 -2.56
N ARG A 10 32.28 -1.52 -3.68
CA ARG A 10 31.85 -0.91 -4.93
C ARG A 10 30.73 -1.80 -5.50
N PRO A 11 29.52 -1.27 -5.77
CA PRO A 11 28.54 -2.01 -6.55
C PRO A 11 29.06 -2.09 -7.99
N ALA A 12 29.69 -3.20 -8.33
CA ALA A 12 30.06 -3.50 -9.70
C ALA A 12 28.77 -3.78 -10.49
N SER A 13 28.31 -2.69 -11.11
CA SER A 13 27.70 -2.57 -12.43
C SER A 13 27.36 -3.91 -13.13
N ARG A 14 26.11 -3.98 -13.58
CA ARG A 14 25.34 -5.06 -14.23
C ARG A 14 25.94 -5.64 -15.52
N ARG A 15 27.25 -5.76 -15.65
CA ARG A 15 27.94 -6.20 -16.88
C ARG A 15 28.64 -7.55 -16.76
N ASP A 16 28.64 -8.21 -15.60
CA ASP A 16 29.34 -9.49 -15.39
C ASP A 16 28.44 -10.70 -15.07
N VAL A 17 27.17 -10.71 -15.51
CA VAL A 17 26.32 -11.92 -15.41
C VAL A 17 25.91 -12.41 -16.80
N LEU A 18 26.90 -12.61 -17.66
CA LEU A 18 26.77 -13.36 -18.90
C LEU A 18 27.98 -14.30 -19.02
N ARG A 19 27.88 -15.49 -18.42
CA ARG A 19 28.57 -16.74 -18.85
C ARG A 19 28.39 -17.84 -17.82
N ALA A 20 27.35 -18.64 -17.99
CA ALA A 20 27.36 -20.08 -17.71
C ALA A 20 26.11 -20.69 -18.35
N LEU A 21 26.23 -21.02 -19.64
CA LEU A 21 25.33 -21.94 -20.32
C LEU A 21 25.64 -23.36 -19.82
N GLY A 22 24.63 -24.03 -19.24
CA GLY A 22 24.69 -25.43 -18.85
C GLY A 22 23.28 -26.03 -18.94
N VAL A 23 23.13 -27.01 -19.82
CA VAL A 23 21.90 -27.53 -20.41
C VAL A 23 21.09 -28.40 -19.44
N ALA A 24 19.81 -28.06 -19.20
CA ALA A 24 18.69 -29.00 -18.97
C ALA A 24 17.37 -28.21 -18.90
N GLY A 25 16.38 -28.61 -19.70
CA GLY A 25 15.20 -27.81 -20.00
C GLY A 25 14.26 -27.56 -18.83
N LEU A 26 13.79 -26.31 -18.73
CA LEU A 26 12.58 -25.89 -18.03
C LEU A 26 11.98 -24.75 -18.85
N ALA A 27 10.74 -24.92 -19.32
CA ALA A 27 9.99 -23.87 -19.99
C ALA A 27 9.80 -22.70 -19.03
N THR A 28 10.62 -21.66 -19.13
CA THR A 28 10.41 -20.41 -18.40
C THR A 28 9.24 -19.70 -19.05
N VAL A 29 8.05 -19.94 -18.50
CA VAL A 29 6.87 -19.12 -18.78
C VAL A 29 7.28 -17.68 -18.50
N GLY A 30 7.33 -16.87 -19.54
CA GLY A 30 7.64 -15.45 -19.47
C GLY A 30 6.56 -14.74 -18.66
N GLY A 31 6.73 -14.71 -17.35
CA GLY A 31 5.92 -13.91 -16.44
C GLY A 31 6.29 -12.45 -16.64
N ALA A 32 5.59 -11.77 -17.55
CA ALA A 32 5.58 -10.32 -17.55
C ALA A 32 5.06 -9.87 -16.18
N ILE A 33 5.94 -9.27 -15.38
CA ILE A 33 5.54 -8.59 -14.15
C ILE A 33 4.78 -7.36 -14.60
N VAL A 34 3.46 -7.48 -14.72
CA VAL A 34 2.60 -6.35 -15.06
C VAL A 34 2.59 -5.43 -13.85
N SER A 35 3.39 -4.37 -13.90
CA SER A 35 3.31 -3.26 -12.96
C SER A 35 1.90 -2.66 -13.06
N GLN A 36 1.03 -3.02 -12.11
CA GLN A 36 -0.30 -2.42 -12.02
C GLN A 36 -0.14 -0.94 -11.65
N PRO A 37 -0.89 -0.02 -12.29
CA PRO A 37 -0.88 1.38 -11.88
C PRO A 37 -1.37 1.46 -10.43
N ALA A 38 -0.53 2.02 -9.55
CA ALA A 38 -0.89 2.27 -8.17
C ALA A 38 -2.14 3.18 -8.15
N MET A 39 -3.24 2.68 -7.58
CA MET A 39 -4.43 3.50 -7.35
C MET A 39 -4.03 4.69 -6.47
N ALA A 40 -4.56 5.88 -6.78
CA ALA A 40 -4.24 7.10 -6.03
C ALA A 40 -4.48 6.90 -4.52
N GLU A 41 -3.44 7.15 -3.76
CA GLU A 41 -3.43 7.10 -2.30
C GLU A 41 -3.97 8.41 -1.72
N VAL A 42 -4.74 8.30 -0.65
CA VAL A 42 -5.33 9.42 0.08
C VAL A 42 -4.85 9.36 1.52
N THR A 43 -4.27 10.45 2.00
CA THR A 43 -3.90 10.65 3.40
C THR A 43 -4.99 11.45 4.11
N ILE A 44 -5.51 10.94 5.22
CA ILE A 44 -6.57 11.56 6.02
C ILE A 44 -6.09 11.70 7.46
N PRO A 45 -6.18 12.87 8.12
CA PRO A 45 -5.87 12.98 9.55
C PRO A 45 -6.75 12.05 10.39
N ALA A 46 -6.18 11.31 11.33
CA ALA A 46 -6.89 10.34 12.20
C ALA A 46 -7.94 11.00 13.12
N THR A 47 -7.85 12.31 13.32
CA THR A 47 -8.85 13.13 14.02
C THR A 47 -10.07 13.46 13.16
N THR A 48 -10.02 13.20 11.85
CA THR A 48 -11.11 13.53 10.93
C THR A 48 -12.30 12.60 11.14
N THR A 49 -13.44 13.18 11.50
CA THR A 49 -14.71 12.48 11.64
C THR A 49 -15.46 12.40 10.31
N GLN A 50 -16.43 11.49 10.22
CA GLN A 50 -17.37 11.41 9.10
C GLN A 50 -16.72 11.21 7.72
N LYS A 51 -15.56 10.56 7.67
CA LYS A 51 -14.93 10.11 6.42
C LYS A 51 -14.98 8.60 6.32
N CYS A 52 -15.18 8.08 5.10
CA CYS A 52 -15.18 6.64 4.87
C CYS A 52 -13.85 5.99 5.32
N GLY A 53 -12.72 6.62 5.00
CA GLY A 53 -11.39 6.16 5.40
C GLY A 53 -11.19 6.06 6.91
N THR A 54 -11.90 6.85 7.72
CA THR A 54 -11.84 6.81 9.20
C THR A 54 -13.03 6.08 9.84
N CYS A 55 -13.95 5.53 9.04
CA CYS A 55 -15.15 4.83 9.51
C CYS A 55 -14.90 3.34 9.72
N ARG A 56 -15.29 2.75 10.86
CA ARG A 56 -15.11 1.31 11.12
C ARG A 56 -15.75 0.39 10.08
N PHE A 57 -16.86 0.83 9.47
CA PHE A 57 -17.64 0.03 8.51
C PHE A 57 -17.09 0.05 7.08
N TRP A 58 -16.03 0.79 6.79
CA TRP A 58 -15.50 0.89 5.44
C TRP A 58 -14.56 -0.29 5.14
N GLY A 59 -14.87 -1.04 4.07
CA GLY A 59 -14.11 -2.21 3.63
C GLY A 59 -13.13 -1.93 2.49
N GLY A 60 -12.48 -0.76 2.48
CA GLY A 60 -11.41 -0.44 1.53
C GLY A 60 -10.02 -0.73 2.10
N ILE A 61 -9.00 -0.71 1.23
CA ILE A 61 -7.60 -0.87 1.65
C ILE A 61 -7.18 0.41 2.39
N ARG A 62 -6.71 0.24 3.64
CA ARG A 62 -6.17 1.32 4.46
C ARG A 62 -5.21 0.80 5.53
N SER A 63 -4.31 1.69 5.93
CA SER A 63 -3.42 1.53 7.09
C SER A 63 -3.42 2.80 7.93
N VAL A 64 -2.85 2.69 9.13
CA VAL A 64 -2.63 3.81 10.04
C VAL A 64 -1.13 4.10 10.06
N SER A 65 -0.74 5.37 10.06
CA SER A 65 0.67 5.76 10.20
C SER A 65 1.27 5.28 11.52
N GLU A 66 2.59 5.19 11.60
CA GLU A 66 3.30 4.74 12.80
C GLU A 66 2.98 5.61 14.03
N ASP A 67 2.85 6.93 13.84
CA ASP A 67 2.46 7.89 14.88
C ASP A 67 0.95 7.94 15.15
N ARG A 68 0.17 7.13 14.42
CA ARG A 68 -1.30 7.05 14.45
C ARG A 68 -2.04 8.36 14.16
N LYS A 69 -1.36 9.34 13.58
CA LYS A 69 -1.96 10.65 13.26
C LYS A 69 -2.65 10.68 11.91
N THR A 70 -2.38 9.72 11.03
CA THR A 70 -2.98 9.67 9.69
C THR A 70 -3.45 8.27 9.31
N VAL A 71 -4.48 8.25 8.47
CA VAL A 71 -4.95 7.08 7.73
C VAL A 71 -4.46 7.21 6.31
N ILE A 72 -3.81 6.17 5.82
CA ILE A 72 -3.35 6.06 4.43
C ILE A 72 -4.28 5.06 3.76
N ALA A 73 -5.08 5.50 2.79
CA ALA A 73 -6.10 4.69 2.15
C ALA A 73 -6.01 4.78 0.63
N SER A 74 -6.23 3.66 -0.06
CA SER A 74 -6.03 3.58 -1.50
C SER A 74 -7.25 3.03 -2.21
N GLY A 75 -7.57 3.62 -3.36
CA GLY A 75 -8.68 3.18 -4.21
C GLY A 75 -10.07 3.41 -3.60
N LYS A 76 -11.02 2.51 -3.92
CA LYS A 76 -12.39 2.54 -3.40
C LYS A 76 -12.60 1.39 -2.43
N GLY A 77 -13.51 1.57 -1.49
CA GLY A 77 -13.97 0.54 -0.57
C GLY A 77 -15.49 0.40 -0.56
N THR A 78 -15.97 -0.73 -0.08
CA THR A 78 -17.41 -0.98 0.10
C THR A 78 -17.86 -0.46 1.45
N CYS A 79 -19.01 0.23 1.50
CA CYS A 79 -19.63 0.59 2.78
C CYS A 79 -20.42 -0.60 3.33
N ASN A 80 -20.04 -1.09 4.52
CA ASN A 80 -20.69 -2.24 5.17
C ASN A 80 -21.65 -1.84 6.30
N ASN A 81 -21.99 -0.55 6.44
CA ASN A 81 -22.94 -0.11 7.45
C ASN A 81 -24.39 -0.22 6.91
N PRO A 82 -25.24 -1.11 7.45
CA PRO A 82 -26.62 -1.29 6.97
C PRO A 82 -27.50 -0.05 7.21
N LYS A 83 -27.11 0.86 8.10
CA LYS A 83 -27.83 2.10 8.38
C LYS A 83 -27.42 3.24 7.43
N SER A 84 -26.38 3.06 6.61
CA SER A 84 -25.88 4.08 5.70
C SER A 84 -26.67 4.11 4.38
N PRO A 85 -26.96 5.28 3.79
CA PRO A 85 -27.52 5.38 2.44
C PRO A 85 -26.58 4.83 1.35
N ALA A 86 -25.31 4.62 1.70
CA ALA A 86 -24.29 4.02 0.84
C ALA A 86 -24.07 2.53 1.09
N TYR A 87 -24.92 1.84 1.88
CA TYR A 87 -24.76 0.40 2.17
C TYR A 87 -24.59 -0.41 0.87
N GLN A 88 -23.55 -1.26 0.84
CA GLN A 88 -23.13 -2.08 -0.30
C GLN A 88 -22.71 -1.31 -1.57
N LYS A 89 -22.50 0.01 -1.48
CA LYS A 89 -21.98 0.82 -2.58
C LYS A 89 -20.47 1.07 -2.43
N GLN A 90 -19.83 1.34 -3.57
CA GLN A 90 -18.44 1.74 -3.66
C GLN A 90 -18.27 3.20 -3.24
N THR A 91 -17.26 3.46 -2.41
CA THR A 91 -17.05 4.73 -1.71
C THR A 91 -15.56 5.08 -1.70
N ARG A 92 -15.23 6.36 -1.94
CA ARG A 92 -13.84 6.86 -1.82
C ARG A 92 -13.47 7.06 -0.35
N PRO A 93 -12.21 6.95 0.06
CA PRO A 93 -11.82 7.15 1.46
C PRO A 93 -12.09 8.58 1.97
N ASP A 94 -11.93 9.61 1.14
CA ASP A 94 -12.10 11.03 1.47
C ASP A 94 -13.56 11.52 1.42
N GLN A 95 -14.48 10.69 0.95
CA GLN A 95 -15.88 11.07 0.86
C GLN A 95 -16.58 11.05 2.24
N GLY A 96 -17.73 11.72 2.32
CA GLY A 96 -18.54 11.77 3.53
C GLY A 96 -19.15 10.41 3.90
N ALA A 97 -19.18 10.12 5.20
CA ALA A 97 -19.86 8.98 5.82
C ALA A 97 -20.93 9.51 6.79
N PRO A 98 -22.20 9.64 6.36
CA PRO A 98 -23.27 10.22 7.19
C PRO A 98 -23.56 9.41 8.45
N VAL A 99 -23.45 8.08 8.37
CA VAL A 99 -23.51 7.19 9.53
C VAL A 99 -22.10 6.66 9.77
N TRP A 100 -21.43 7.28 10.75
CA TRP A 100 -20.02 7.10 11.02
C TRP A 100 -19.80 6.68 12.47
N GLU A 101 -18.94 5.69 12.64
CA GLU A 101 -18.34 5.33 13.92
C GLU A 101 -16.84 5.25 13.69
N ARG A 102 -16.08 5.72 14.68
CA ARG A 102 -14.62 5.76 14.62
C ARG A 102 -14.07 4.36 14.37
N TRP A 103 -13.16 4.25 13.42
CA TRP A 103 -12.41 3.03 13.19
C TRP A 103 -11.52 2.72 14.40
N GLU A 104 -11.62 1.50 14.93
CA GLU A 104 -11.01 1.04 16.17
C GLU A 104 -9.47 1.13 16.14
N ALA A 105 -8.87 1.04 14.96
CA ALA A 105 -7.42 1.19 14.79
C ALA A 105 -6.90 2.60 15.15
N LEU A 106 -7.79 3.60 15.26
CA LEU A 106 -7.44 4.99 15.55
C LEU A 106 -7.43 5.34 17.05
N GLY A 107 -7.72 4.38 17.93
CA GLY A 107 -7.88 4.63 19.37
C GLY A 107 -9.26 5.22 19.67
#